data_AF-V2Z609-F1
#
_entry.id   AF-V2Z609-F1
#
_cell.length_a   1.000
_cell.length_b   1.000
_cell.length_c   1.000
_cell.angle_alpha   90.00
_cell.angle_beta   90.00
_cell.angle_gamma   90.00
#
_symmetry.space_group_name_H-M   'P 1'
#
loop_
_entity.id
_entity.type
_entity.pdbx_description
1 polymer ?
#
loop_
_entity_poly.entity_id
_entity_poly.type
_entity_poly.pdbx_seq_one_letter_code
_entity_poly.pdbx_strand_id
1 'polypeptide(L)'
;MSDISLITSDGINIDIDKPEDKERKARRLTDYAFRIIREESGMSRKEFSEWLNIPYRTMQEWELGRRSMPPYVLELIEYKVRNEKKEGKI
;
A
#
# COMPACT_ATOMS: atom_id res chain seq x y z
N MET A 1 3.34 30.63 -0.89
CA MET A 1 2.97 29.92 0.34
C MET A 1 4.29 29.53 0.99
N SER A 2 4.49 29.93 2.25
CA SER A 2 5.76 29.81 2.98
C SER A 2 6.07 28.36 3.35
N ASP A 3 7.28 27.90 3.02
CA ASP A 3 7.81 26.61 3.49
C ASP A 3 7.88 26.62 5.03
N ILE A 4 7.20 25.67 5.68
CA ILE A 4 7.26 25.48 7.14
C ILE A 4 8.23 24.32 7.39
N SER A 5 9.43 24.61 7.88
CA SER A 5 10.35 23.59 8.37
C SER A 5 10.21 23.45 9.88
N LEU A 6 10.01 22.22 10.37
CA LEU A 6 10.23 21.89 11.77
C LEU A 6 11.62 21.29 11.92
N ILE A 7 12.42 21.90 12.79
CA ILE A 7 13.71 21.38 13.21
C ILE A 7 13.46 20.59 14.51
N THR A 8 13.70 19.29 14.49
CA THR A 8 13.64 18.47 15.72
C THR A 8 14.78 18.84 16.67
N SER A 9 14.69 18.47 17.95
CA SER A 9 15.76 18.68 18.95
C SER A 9 17.13 18.16 18.51
N ASP A 10 17.13 17.17 17.61
CA ASP A 10 18.31 16.50 17.10
C ASP A 10 18.79 17.10 15.76
N GLY A 11 18.25 18.25 15.37
CA GLY A 11 18.66 18.99 14.17
C GLY A 11 18.15 18.37 12.86
N ILE A 12 17.20 17.46 12.90
CA ILE A 12 16.62 16.85 11.69
C ILE A 12 15.61 17.84 11.11
N ASN A 13 15.88 18.32 9.90
CA ASN A 13 14.93 19.11 9.12
C ASN A 13 13.83 18.19 8.57
N ILE A 14 12.62 18.37 9.06
CA ILE A 14 11.43 17.72 8.51
C ILE A 14 10.71 18.78 7.65
N ASP A 15 10.77 18.61 6.33
CA ASP A 15 10.00 19.43 5.39
C ASP A 15 8.51 19.13 5.58
N ILE A 16 7.77 20.08 6.15
CA ILE A 16 6.32 19.94 6.39
C ILE A 16 5.57 20.67 5.28
N ASP A 17 4.84 19.85 4.52
CA ASP A 17 3.81 20.18 3.55
C ASP A 17 4.24 20.97 2.30
N LYS A 18 4.78 20.21 1.34
CA LYS A 18 4.46 20.49 -0.07
C LYS A 18 2.99 20.10 -0.30
N PRO A 19 2.17 20.94 -0.95
CA PRO A 19 0.82 20.57 -1.33
C PRO A 19 0.86 19.25 -2.10
N GLU A 20 0.24 18.22 -1.53
CA GLU A 20 0.26 16.89 -2.11
C GLU A 20 -0.61 16.91 -3.39
N ASP A 21 0.01 16.62 -4.53
CA ASP A 21 -0.77 16.47 -5.77
C ASP A 21 -1.77 15.31 -5.63
N LYS A 22 -2.89 15.41 -6.34
CA LYS A 22 -3.99 14.43 -6.24
C LYS A 22 -3.52 13.01 -6.55
N GLU A 23 -2.51 12.85 -7.41
CA GLU A 23 -1.99 11.57 -7.85
C GLU A 23 -1.12 10.89 -6.77
N ARG A 24 -0.34 11.66 -6.02
CA ARG A 24 0.44 11.19 -4.88
C ARG A 24 -0.46 10.78 -3.73
N LYS A 25 -1.52 11.55 -3.46
CA LYS A 25 -2.57 11.16 -2.52
C LYS A 25 -3.26 9.86 -2.94
N ALA A 26 -3.64 9.74 -4.22
CA ALA A 26 -4.27 8.53 -4.75
C ALA A 26 -3.36 7.30 -4.62
N ARG A 27 -2.06 7.41 -4.96
CA ARG A 27 -1.09 6.33 -4.79
C ARG A 27 -0.99 5.86 -3.33
N ARG A 28 -0.85 6.79 -2.38
CA ARG A 28 -0.82 6.44 -0.95
C ARG A 28 -2.06 5.70 -0.48
N LEU A 29 -3.24 6.09 -0.99
CA LEU A 29 -4.50 5.40 -0.67
C LEU A 29 -4.52 3.99 -1.27
N THR A 30 -4.03 3.81 -2.50
CA THR A 30 -3.89 2.50 -3.14
C THR A 30 -2.95 1.57 -2.37
N ASP A 31 -1.77 2.07 -1.98
CA ASP A 31 -0.78 1.32 -1.22
C ASP A 31 -1.32 0.91 0.16
N TYR A 32 -2.04 1.84 0.81
CA TYR A 32 -2.73 1.59 2.07
C TYR A 32 -3.82 0.52 1.92
N ALA A 33 -4.68 0.64 0.91
CA ALA A 33 -5.75 -0.31 0.64
C ALA A 33 -5.21 -1.72 0.38
N PHE A 34 -4.13 -1.84 -0.39
CA PHE A 34 -3.47 -3.12 -0.65
C PHE A 34 -3.00 -3.80 0.65
N ARG A 35 -2.36 -3.04 1.54
CA ARG A 35 -1.92 -3.55 2.85
C ARG A 35 -3.10 -4.03 3.69
N ILE A 36 -4.19 -3.27 3.72
CA ILE A 36 -5.40 -3.65 4.47
C ILE A 36 -6.00 -4.95 3.93
N ILE A 37 -6.13 -5.09 2.61
CA ILE A 37 -6.65 -6.32 1.99
C ILE A 37 -5.80 -7.55 2.34
N ARG A 38 -4.46 -7.40 2.39
CA ARG A 38 -3.58 -8.48 2.85
C ARG A 38 -3.79 -8.80 4.33
N GLU A 39 -3.86 -7.80 5.19
CA GLU A 39 -4.06 -8.02 6.63
C GLU A 39 -5.40 -8.68 6.91
N GLU A 40 -6.43 -8.27 6.18
CA GLU A 40 -7.74 -8.89 6.20
C GLU A 40 -7.70 -10.36 5.77
N SER A 41 -6.84 -10.74 4.82
CA SER A 41 -6.71 -12.12 4.39
C SER A 41 -6.07 -13.04 5.45
N GLY A 42 -5.57 -12.48 6.56
CA GLY A 42 -4.90 -13.24 7.63
C GLY A 42 -3.53 -13.82 7.25
N MET A 43 -3.04 -13.53 6.04
CA MET A 43 -1.79 -14.10 5.52
C MET A 43 -0.59 -13.22 5.87
N SER A 44 0.53 -13.87 6.14
CA SER A 44 1.83 -13.20 6.11
C SER A 44 2.12 -12.66 4.72
N ARG A 45 3.05 -11.71 4.63
CA ARG A 45 3.53 -11.16 3.36
C ARG A 45 4.01 -12.24 2.37
N LYS A 46 4.67 -13.28 2.88
CA LYS A 46 5.19 -14.39 2.06
C LYS A 46 4.04 -15.21 1.49
N GLU A 47 3.14 -15.69 2.36
CA GLU A 47 1.97 -16.49 1.97
C GLU A 47 1.09 -15.74 0.98
N PHE A 48 0.84 -14.44 1.21
CA PHE A 48 0.02 -13.63 0.33
C PHE A 48 0.63 -13.49 -1.07
N SER A 49 1.96 -13.30 -1.15
CA SER A 49 2.65 -13.24 -2.45
C SER A 49 2.62 -14.57 -3.21
N GLU A 50 2.78 -15.68 -2.50
CA GLU A 50 2.70 -17.03 -3.08
C GLU A 50 1.27 -17.34 -3.52
N TRP A 51 0.28 -16.99 -2.72
CA TRP A 51 -1.14 -17.19 -3.01
C TRP A 51 -1.65 -16.35 -4.19
N LEU A 52 -1.12 -15.14 -4.37
CA LEU A 52 -1.37 -14.31 -5.56
C LEU A 52 -0.53 -14.72 -6.77
N ASN A 53 0.44 -15.62 -6.60
CA ASN A 53 1.40 -16.00 -7.62
C ASN A 53 2.15 -14.78 -8.20
N ILE A 54 2.61 -13.88 -7.32
CA ILE A 54 3.42 -12.71 -7.66
C ILE A 54 4.77 -12.78 -6.94
N PRO A 55 5.84 -12.19 -7.50
CA PRO A 55 7.11 -12.08 -6.79
C PRO A 55 6.94 -11.34 -5.45
N TYR A 56 7.53 -11.88 -4.38
CA TYR A 56 7.52 -11.25 -3.04
C TYR A 56 8.00 -9.79 -3.06
N ARG A 57 8.96 -9.47 -3.94
CA ARG A 57 9.45 -8.10 -4.14
C ARG A 57 8.40 -7.17 -4.73
N THR A 58 7.56 -7.65 -5.65
CA THR A 58 6.47 -6.86 -6.24
C THR A 58 5.44 -6.46 -5.18
N MET A 59 5.04 -7.41 -4.34
CA MET A 59 4.15 -7.15 -3.19
C MET A 59 4.75 -6.11 -2.23
N GLN A 60 6.04 -6.24 -1.88
CA GLN A 60 6.72 -5.27 -1.03
C GLN A 60 6.81 -3.88 -1.67
N GLU A 61 7.13 -3.79 -2.97
CA GLU A 61 7.24 -2.52 -3.68
C GLU A 61 5.89 -1.80 -3.77
N TRP A 62 4.77 -2.55 -3.82
CA TRP A 62 3.42 -2.01 -3.70
C TRP A 62 3.09 -1.53 -2.28
N GLU A 63 3.37 -2.30 -1.23
CA GLU A 63 3.13 -1.85 0.15
C GLU A 63 3.97 -0.61 0.53
N LEU A 64 5.19 -0.49 -0.03
CA LEU A 64 6.10 0.63 0.23
C LEU A 64 5.86 1.83 -0.70
N GLY A 65 4.92 1.75 -1.64
CA GLY A 65 4.64 2.80 -2.62
C GLY A 65 5.79 3.11 -3.58
N ARG A 66 6.75 2.18 -3.71
CA ARG A 66 7.90 2.33 -4.63
C ARG A 66 7.51 2.09 -6.08
N ARG A 67 6.44 1.31 -6.30
CA ARG A 67 5.87 1.03 -7.61
C ARG A 67 4.37 1.28 -7.58
N SER A 68 3.86 1.99 -8.57
CA SER A 68 2.42 2.13 -8.75
C SER A 68 1.81 0.80 -9.18
N MET A 69 0.87 0.30 -8.39
CA MET A 69 0.05 -0.84 -8.77
C MET A 69 -0.84 -0.46 -9.95
N PRO A 70 -0.99 -1.32 -10.97
CA PRO A 70 -1.99 -1.08 -12.01
C PRO A 70 -3.40 -1.01 -11.38
N PRO A 71 -4.25 -0.02 -11.73
CA PRO A 71 -5.52 0.21 -11.03
C PRO A 71 -6.42 -1.02 -10.90
N TYR A 72 -6.54 -1.80 -11.98
CA TYR A 72 -7.37 -3.00 -12.02
C TYR A 72 -6.84 -4.15 -11.13
N VAL A 73 -5.55 -4.15 -10.78
CA VAL A 73 -4.97 -5.23 -9.98
C VAL A 73 -5.48 -5.19 -8.55
N LEU A 74 -5.64 -3.99 -7.98
CA LEU A 74 -6.18 -3.85 -6.62
C LEU A 74 -7.61 -4.41 -6.53
N GLU A 75 -8.45 -4.06 -7.51
CA GLU A 75 -9.84 -4.52 -7.60
C GLU A 75 -9.93 -6.05 -7.72
N LEU A 76 -9.04 -6.67 -8.52
CA LEU A 76 -8.98 -8.12 -8.66
C LEU A 76 -8.54 -8.82 -7.37
N ILE A 77 -7.58 -8.23 -6.65
CA ILE A 77 -7.09 -8.79 -5.38
C ILE A 77 -8.17 -8.68 -4.30
N GLU A 78 -8.83 -7.53 -4.19
CA GLU A 78 -9.97 -7.33 -3.29
C GLU A 78 -11.09 -8.34 -3.59
N TYR A 79 -11.46 -8.49 -4.86
CA TYR A 79 -12.48 -9.43 -5.30
C TYR A 79 -12.13 -10.87 -4.91
N LYS A 80 -10.87 -11.28 -5.15
CA LYS A 80 -10.39 -12.62 -4.82
C LYS A 80 -10.47 -12.86 -3.30
N VAL A 81 -9.91 -11.97 -2.49
CA VAL A 81 -9.91 -12.10 -1.01
C VAL A 81 -11.33 -12.18 -0.46
N ARG A 82 -12.23 -11.30 -0.91
CA ARG A 82 -13.64 -11.29 -0.48
C ARG A 82 -14.35 -12.61 -0.83
N ASN A 83 -14.10 -13.17 -2.01
CA ASN A 83 -14.72 -14.42 -2.44
C ASN A 83 -14.16 -15.64 -1.70
N GLU A 84 -12.84 -15.75 -1.52
CA GLU A 84 -12.26 -16.86 -0.77
C GLU A 84 -12.75 -16.87 0.69
N LYS A 85 -12.87 -15.71 1.34
CA LYS A 85 -13.46 -15.59 2.68
C LYS A 85 -14.91 -16.05 2.71
N LYS A 86 -15.70 -15.65 1.72
CA LYS A 86 -17.11 -16.06 1.59
C LYS A 86 -17.23 -17.58 1.42
N GLU A 87 -16.27 -18.20 0.74
CA GLU A 87 -16.19 -19.64 0.52
C GLU A 87 -15.53 -20.39 1.69
N GLY A 88 -15.02 -19.69 2.71
CA GLY A 88 -14.35 -20.28 3.87
C GLY A 88 -12.98 -20.92 3.55
N LYS A 89 -12.33 -20.48 2.47
CA LYS A 89 -11.03 -21.01 2.02
C LYS A 89 -9.85 -20.27 2.62
N ILE A 90 -10.08 -19.05 3.11
CA ILE A 90 -9.14 -18.21 3.88
C ILE A 90 -9.88 -17.53 5.04
#